data_AF-A0A6L3YMV0-F1
#
_entry.id   AF-A0A6L3YMV0-F1
#
_cell.length_a   1.000
_cell.length_b   1.000
_cell.length_c   1.000
_cell.angle_alpha   90.00
_cell.angle_beta   90.00
_cell.angle_gamma   90.00
#
_symmetry.space_group_name_H-M   'P 1'
#
loop_
_entity.id
_entity.type
_entity.pdbx_description
1 polymer ?
#
loop_
_entity_poly.entity_id
_entity_poly.type
_entity_poly.pdbx_seq_one_letter_code
_entity_poly.pdbx_strand_id
1 'polypeptide(L)'
;MCWSTFVEEYGFNQRRIELIHMLQAELAVIASKGWAYRVYIFGSFIKEPLRAVPGDIDVLLSISQPFGAERWYQAGRADLHIKHIVMSADPSTPATLRAGKTAQEMISVFNEGCQLTGEKARIDGDGSDLVELI
;
A
#
# COMPACT_ATOMS: atom_id res chain seq x y z
N MET A 1 5.51 0.22 -11.08
CA MET A 1 5.26 1.49 -11.78
C MET A 1 5.92 2.61 -10.99
N CYS A 2 6.60 3.57 -11.63
CA CYS A 2 7.16 4.72 -10.91
C CYS A 2 6.07 5.78 -10.64
N TRP A 3 6.33 6.67 -9.69
CA TRP A 3 5.37 7.68 -9.26
C TRP A 3 4.91 8.64 -10.34
N SER A 4 5.81 9.11 -11.21
CA SER A 4 5.44 10.05 -12.28
C SER A 4 4.41 9.43 -13.22
N THR A 5 4.64 8.19 -13.64
CA THR A 5 3.68 7.43 -14.47
C THR A 5 2.37 7.19 -13.74
N PHE A 6 2.41 6.89 -12.44
CA PHE A 6 1.17 6.71 -11.66
C PHE A 6 0.35 8.00 -11.55
N VAL A 7 1.00 9.15 -11.36
CA VAL A 7 0.34 10.46 -11.34
C VAL A 7 -0.26 10.80 -12.71
N GLU A 8 0.50 10.60 -13.79
CA GLU A 8 0.00 10.81 -15.16
C GLU A 8 -1.21 9.94 -15.46
N GLU A 9 -1.17 8.68 -15.03
CA GLU A 9 -2.18 7.69 -15.37
C GLU A 9 -3.46 7.81 -14.50
N TYR A 10 -3.32 8.11 -13.21
CA TYR A 10 -4.43 8.06 -12.25
C TYR A 10 -4.73 9.40 -11.57
N GLY A 11 -3.88 10.42 -11.72
CA GLY A 11 -4.01 11.75 -11.15
C GLY A 11 -4.79 12.76 -12.00
N PHE A 12 -5.89 12.34 -12.64
CA PHE A 12 -6.63 13.21 -13.58
C PHE A 12 -7.33 14.42 -12.94
N ASN A 13 -7.42 14.48 -11.60
CA ASN A 13 -7.98 15.60 -10.87
C ASN A 13 -7.20 15.88 -9.58
N GLN A 14 -7.42 17.08 -9.03
CA GLN A 14 -6.72 17.57 -7.84
C GLN A 14 -6.83 16.62 -6.64
N ARG A 15 -8.02 16.08 -6.35
CA ARG A 15 -8.24 15.16 -5.22
C ARG A 15 -7.38 13.90 -5.36
N ARG A 16 -7.31 13.32 -6.56
CA ARG A 16 -6.49 12.12 -6.80
C ARG A 16 -5.00 12.43 -6.70
N ILE A 17 -4.55 13.56 -7.23
CA ILE A 17 -3.16 14.02 -7.09
C ILE A 17 -2.80 14.16 -5.60
N GLU A 18 -3.66 14.80 -4.82
CA GLU A 18 -3.49 14.96 -3.38
C GLU A 18 -3.38 13.60 -2.67
N LEU A 19 -4.27 12.66 -2.96
CA LEU A 19 -4.21 11.29 -2.42
C LEU A 19 -2.90 10.59 -2.73
N ILE A 20 -2.41 10.72 -3.97
CA ILE A 20 -1.12 10.15 -4.40
C ILE A 20 0.03 10.79 -3.60
N HIS A 21 0.07 12.11 -3.52
CA HIS A 21 1.11 12.83 -2.76
C HIS A 21 1.09 12.47 -1.27
N MET A 22 -0.08 12.23 -0.70
CA MET A 22 -0.19 11.81 0.70
C MET A 22 0.31 10.39 0.92
N LEU A 23 -0.02 9.45 0.02
CA LEU A 23 0.59 8.12 0.06
C LEU A 23 2.12 8.21 -0.07
N GLN A 24 2.64 9.04 -0.98
CA GLN A 24 4.08 9.27 -1.10
C GLN A 24 4.70 9.79 0.20
N ALA A 25 4.03 10.73 0.88
CA ALA A 25 4.51 11.26 2.15
C ALA A 25 4.58 10.18 3.25
N GLU A 26 3.56 9.31 3.35
CA GLU A 26 3.55 8.18 4.28
C GLU A 26 4.71 7.20 4.01
N LEU A 27 4.94 6.87 2.74
CA LEU A 27 6.02 5.97 2.34
C LEU A 27 7.40 6.60 2.52
N ALA A 28 7.53 7.92 2.32
CA ALA A 28 8.76 8.66 2.59
C ALA A 28 9.12 8.63 4.09
N VAL A 29 8.12 8.68 4.99
CA VAL A 29 8.36 8.50 6.43
C VAL A 29 8.94 7.11 6.72
N ILE A 30 8.40 6.05 6.12
CA ILE A 30 8.93 4.69 6.26
C ILE A 30 10.36 4.60 5.72
N ALA A 31 10.60 5.14 4.51
CA ALA A 31 11.92 5.15 3.88
C ALA A 31 12.96 5.92 4.72
N SER A 32 12.59 7.07 5.29
CA SER A 32 13.48 7.90 6.11
C SER A 32 13.98 7.20 7.38
N LYS A 33 13.25 6.19 7.86
CA LYS A 33 13.66 5.34 8.99
C LYS A 33 14.61 4.22 8.57
N GLY A 34 14.96 4.13 7.28
CA GLY A 34 15.79 3.06 6.71
C GLY A 34 15.06 1.72 6.64
N TRP A 35 13.72 1.74 6.59
CA TRP A 35 12.90 0.54 6.49
C TRP A 35 12.58 0.24 5.02
N ALA A 36 12.39 -1.03 4.71
CA ALA A 36 11.96 -1.45 3.38
C ALA A 36 10.43 -1.53 3.34
N TYR A 37 9.84 -1.28 2.18
CA TYR A 37 8.41 -1.48 1.98
C TYR A 37 8.11 -2.03 0.58
N ARG A 38 6.92 -2.62 0.44
CA ARG A 38 6.27 -2.87 -0.84
C ARG A 38 4.85 -2.34 -0.78
N VAL A 39 4.41 -1.68 -1.83
CA VAL A 39 3.11 -1.02 -1.88
C VAL A 39 2.37 -1.38 -3.15
N TYR A 40 1.11 -1.75 -3.00
CA TYR A 40 0.22 -2.10 -4.10
C TYR A 40 -1.09 -1.34 -3.96
N ILE A 41 -1.52 -0.70 -5.05
CA ILE A 41 -2.80 0.00 -5.13
C ILE A 41 -3.84 -0.93 -5.74
N PHE A 42 -5.06 -0.89 -5.21
CA PHE A 42 -6.20 -1.65 -5.73
C PHE A 42 -7.52 -0.88 -5.68
N GLY A 43 -8.59 -1.58 -6.02
CA GLY A 43 -9.95 -1.07 -5.86
C GLY A 43 -10.32 -0.03 -6.91
N SER A 44 -11.25 0.85 -6.51
CA SER A 44 -11.89 1.82 -7.41
C SER A 44 -10.91 2.85 -7.99
N PHE A 45 -9.76 3.06 -7.35
CA PHE A 45 -8.76 4.01 -7.80
C PHE A 45 -8.15 3.62 -9.16
N ILE A 46 -8.00 2.31 -9.40
CA ILE A 46 -7.33 1.78 -10.60
C ILE A 46 -8.25 0.94 -11.51
N LYS A 47 -9.40 0.47 -11.02
CA LYS A 47 -10.32 -0.40 -11.79
C LYS A 47 -11.42 0.40 -12.50
N GLU A 48 -11.61 0.14 -13.79
CA GLU A 48 -12.73 0.66 -14.56
C GLU A 48 -14.08 0.03 -14.14
N PRO A 49 -15.22 0.74 -14.27
CA PRO A 49 -15.37 2.14 -14.71
C PRO A 49 -15.11 3.17 -13.60
N LEU A 50 -14.87 2.70 -12.36
CA LEU A 50 -14.75 3.57 -11.18
C LEU A 50 -13.46 4.41 -11.18
N ARG A 51 -12.47 4.01 -11.99
CA ARG A 51 -11.27 4.79 -12.26
C ARG A 51 -11.59 6.20 -12.78
N ALA A 52 -12.70 6.41 -13.48
CA ALA A 52 -13.08 7.72 -14.01
C ALA A 52 -13.72 8.67 -12.96
N VAL A 53 -14.03 8.19 -11.74
CA VAL A 53 -14.63 9.02 -10.69
C VAL A 53 -13.62 9.38 -9.59
N PRO A 54 -13.77 10.55 -8.92
CA PRO A 54 -13.04 10.82 -7.70
C PRO A 54 -13.41 9.77 -6.65
N GLY A 55 -12.43 8.95 -6.24
CA GLY A 55 -12.61 7.87 -5.29
C GLY A 55 -11.47 7.85 -4.29
N ASP A 56 -11.60 6.98 -3.30
CA ASP A 56 -10.59 6.75 -2.27
C ASP A 56 -9.49 5.86 -2.83
N ILE A 57 -8.31 5.87 -2.18
CA ILE A 57 -7.20 5.02 -2.57
C ILE A 57 -7.05 3.87 -1.57
N ASP A 58 -7.19 2.64 -2.09
CA ASP A 58 -7.04 1.41 -1.32
C ASP A 58 -5.65 0.82 -1.54
N VAL A 59 -4.94 0.54 -0.45
CA VAL A 59 -3.51 0.20 -0.47
C VAL A 59 -3.22 -1.04 0.34
N LEU A 60 -2.53 -2.01 -0.25
CA LEU A 60 -1.81 -3.05 0.47
C LEU A 60 -0.37 -2.60 0.69
N LEU A 61 0.06 -2.57 1.95
CA LEU A 61 1.39 -2.11 2.34
C LEU A 61 2.11 -3.20 3.16
N SER A 62 3.25 -3.68 2.67
CA SER A 62 4.17 -4.46 3.49
C SER A 62 5.31 -3.57 3.95
N ILE A 63 5.60 -3.59 5.25
CA ILE A 63 6.74 -2.88 5.84
C ILE A 63 7.67 -3.92 6.45
N SER A 64 8.96 -3.84 6.13
CA SER A 64 10.02 -4.64 6.75
C SER A 64 10.95 -3.74 7.56
N GLN A 65 10.88 -3.89 8.87
CA GLN A 65 11.57 -3.03 9.85
C GLN A 65 12.51 -3.85 10.75
N PRO A 66 13.50 -3.21 11.40
CA PRO A 66 14.30 -3.87 12.43
C PRO A 66 13.45 -4.37 13.60
N PHE A 67 13.86 -5.48 14.22
CA PHE A 67 13.28 -5.95 15.46
C PHE A 67 13.44 -4.90 16.56
N GLY A 68 12.38 -4.68 17.34
CA GLY A 68 12.33 -3.67 18.40
C GLY A 68 12.11 -2.24 17.90
N ALA A 69 11.99 -2.01 16.58
CA ALA A 69 11.59 -0.72 16.05
C ALA A 69 10.17 -0.34 16.49
N GLU A 70 9.94 0.95 16.73
CA GLU A 70 8.62 1.48 16.99
C GLU A 70 7.67 1.14 15.84
N ARG A 71 6.39 0.93 16.16
CA ARG A 71 5.37 0.63 15.15
C ARG A 71 5.12 1.88 14.29
N TRP A 72 5.02 1.70 12.97
CA TRP A 72 4.50 2.73 12.08
C TRP A 72 2.99 2.91 12.29
N TYR A 73 2.57 4.17 12.32
CA TYR A 73 1.17 4.56 12.31
C TYR A 73 0.95 5.56 11.18
N GLN A 74 -0.12 5.33 10.42
CA GLN A 74 -0.59 6.29 9.43
C GLN A 74 -1.00 7.60 10.13
N ALA A 75 -0.71 8.76 9.51
CA ALA A 75 -1.06 10.07 10.06
C ALA A 75 -2.58 10.37 10.06
N GLY A 76 -3.39 9.46 9.48
CA GLY A 76 -4.85 9.42 9.62
C GLY A 76 -5.58 10.35 8.65
N ARG A 77 -6.14 9.77 7.58
CA ARG A 77 -7.25 10.35 6.80
C ARG A 77 -8.22 9.26 6.35
N ALA A 78 -9.50 9.63 6.23
CA ALA A 78 -10.58 8.70 5.94
C ALA A 78 -10.67 8.25 4.47
N ASP A 79 -9.94 8.89 3.55
CA ASP A 79 -9.95 8.63 2.09
C ASP A 79 -8.66 7.94 1.61
N LEU A 80 -7.73 7.63 2.52
CA LEU A 80 -6.53 6.84 2.29
C LEU A 80 -6.61 5.57 3.15
N HIS A 81 -7.03 4.47 2.53
CA HIS A 81 -7.20 3.20 3.21
C HIS A 81 -5.96 2.33 3.05
N ILE A 82 -5.18 2.17 4.13
CA ILE A 82 -3.96 1.36 4.11
C ILE A 82 -4.14 0.12 4.95
N LYS A 83 -4.22 -1.05 4.30
CA LYS A 83 -4.01 -2.33 4.97
C LYS A 83 -2.51 -2.60 5.03
N HIS A 84 -1.93 -2.48 6.22
CA HIS A 84 -0.51 -2.74 6.42
C HIS A 84 -0.23 -4.09 7.07
N ILE A 85 0.90 -4.70 6.70
CA ILE A 85 1.49 -5.87 7.35
C ILE A 85 2.94 -5.54 7.68
N VAL A 86 3.30 -5.62 8.96
CA VAL A 86 4.65 -5.33 9.44
C VAL A 86 5.40 -6.64 9.69
N MET A 87 6.59 -6.74 9.14
CA MET A 87 7.55 -7.80 9.39
C MET A 87 8.75 -7.22 10.14
N SER A 88 9.22 -7.96 11.14
CA SER A 88 10.42 -7.61 11.91
C SER A 88 11.57 -8.51 11.48
N ALA A 89 12.72 -7.91 11.17
CA ALA A 89 13.95 -8.61 10.82
C ALA A 89 15.07 -8.31 11.82
N ASP A 90 16.12 -9.13 11.85
CA ASP A 90 17.30 -8.83 12.65
C ASP A 90 17.86 -7.43 12.26
N PRO A 91 18.14 -6.53 13.22
CA PRO A 91 18.65 -5.20 12.93
C PRO A 91 19.92 -5.18 12.08
N SER A 92 20.76 -6.22 12.20
CA SER A 92 22.00 -6.39 11.41
C SER A 92 21.74 -6.78 9.95
N THR A 93 20.52 -7.21 9.60
CA THR A 93 20.16 -7.54 8.21
C THR A 93 20.09 -6.25 7.39
N PRO A 94 20.84 -6.11 6.29
CA PRO A 94 20.75 -4.96 5.40
C PRO A 94 19.32 -4.74 4.89
N ALA A 95 18.88 -3.48 4.78
CA ALA A 95 17.52 -3.16 4.32
C ALA A 95 17.17 -3.74 2.94
N THR A 96 18.15 -3.84 2.04
CA THR A 96 18.00 -4.46 0.72
C THR A 96 17.71 -5.97 0.76
N LEU A 97 18.01 -6.64 1.87
CA LEU A 97 17.74 -8.05 2.10
C LEU A 97 16.52 -8.30 2.99
N ARG A 98 15.91 -7.23 3.53
CA ARG A 98 14.67 -7.30 4.31
C ARG A 98 13.49 -7.36 3.36
N ALA A 99 13.17 -8.57 2.88
CA ALA A 99 12.02 -8.76 2.00
C ALA A 99 10.72 -8.38 2.73
N GLY A 100 9.86 -7.62 2.04
CA GLY A 100 8.45 -7.50 2.38
C GLY A 100 7.66 -8.68 1.82
N LYS A 101 6.39 -8.81 2.24
CA LYS A 101 5.48 -9.82 1.69
C LYS A 101 5.27 -9.65 0.20
N THR A 102 5.09 -10.77 -0.48
CA THR A 102 4.64 -10.82 -1.87
C THR A 102 3.19 -10.32 -2.01
N ALA A 103 2.77 -9.98 -3.22
CA ALA A 103 1.38 -9.62 -3.51
C ALA A 103 0.41 -10.71 -3.02
N GLN A 104 0.64 -11.98 -3.36
CA GLN A 104 -0.20 -13.10 -2.93
C GLN A 104 -0.33 -13.21 -1.40
N GLU A 105 0.76 -13.07 -0.65
CA GLU A 105 0.70 -13.11 0.81
C GLU A 105 -0.11 -11.94 1.37
N MET A 106 0.03 -10.75 0.80
CA MET A 106 -0.74 -9.58 1.23
C MET A 106 -2.24 -9.71 0.91
N ILE A 107 -2.57 -10.22 -0.28
CA ILE A 107 -3.95 -10.54 -0.69
C ILE A 107 -4.57 -11.55 0.29
N SER A 108 -3.84 -12.62 0.61
CA SER A 108 -4.32 -13.66 1.54
C SER A 108 -4.67 -13.07 2.90
N VAL A 109 -3.76 -12.28 3.49
CA VAL A 109 -3.98 -11.65 4.80
C VAL A 109 -5.09 -10.60 4.76
N PHE A 110 -5.20 -9.85 3.66
CA PHE A 110 -6.29 -8.90 3.47
C PHE A 110 -7.64 -9.61 3.43
N ASN A 111 -7.79 -10.62 2.57
CA ASN A 111 -9.03 -11.37 2.40
C ASN A 111 -9.45 -12.12 3.68
N GLU A 112 -8.50 -12.72 4.39
CA GLU A 112 -8.74 -13.32 5.71
C GLU A 112 -9.26 -12.28 6.70
N GLY A 113 -8.64 -11.10 6.74
CA GLY A 113 -9.09 -9.98 7.56
C GLY A 113 -10.51 -9.53 7.25
N CYS A 114 -10.87 -9.39 5.97
CA CYS A 114 -12.22 -9.03 5.55
C CYS A 114 -13.25 -10.11 5.92
N GLN A 115 -12.90 -11.39 5.76
CA GLN A 115 -13.77 -12.50 6.17
C GLN A 115 -14.03 -12.49 7.68
N LEU A 116 -13.00 -12.27 8.51
CA LEU A 116 -13.13 -12.24 9.97
C LEU A 116 -13.95 -11.05 10.47
N THR A 117 -13.93 -9.93 9.75
CA THR A 117 -14.64 -8.69 10.12
C THR A 117 -16.02 -8.58 9.48
N GLY A 118 -16.38 -9.49 8.56
CA GLY A 118 -17.63 -9.43 7.81
C GLY A 118 -17.65 -8.34 6.73
N GLU A 119 -16.51 -7.74 6.42
CA GLU A 119 -16.38 -6.81 5.30
C GLU A 119 -16.57 -7.55 3.97
N LYS A 120 -17.31 -6.93 3.04
CA LYS A 120 -17.54 -7.49 1.71
C LYS A 120 -16.36 -7.28 0.75
N ALA A 121 -15.37 -6.48 1.16
CA ALA A 121 -14.20 -6.21 0.34
C ALA A 121 -13.37 -7.48 0.15
N ARG A 122 -12.87 -7.68 -1.07
CA ARG A 122 -12.08 -8.85 -1.45
C ARG A 122 -11.23 -8.53 -2.66
N ILE A 123 -10.03 -9.08 -2.70
CA ILE A 123 -9.18 -9.10 -3.89
C ILE A 123 -9.18 -10.53 -4.42
N ASP A 124 -9.77 -10.72 -5.59
CA ASP A 124 -9.77 -12.01 -6.29
C ASP A 124 -8.53 -12.13 -7.18
N GLY A 125 -8.13 -13.37 -7.49
CA GLY A 125 -7.02 -13.64 -8.40
C GLY A 125 -5.64 -13.62 -7.75
N ASP A 126 -4.62 -13.46 -8.59
CA ASP A 126 -3.20 -13.52 -8.24
C ASP A 126 -2.58 -12.13 -8.00
N GLY A 127 -3.38 -11.07 -8.09
CA GLY A 127 -2.90 -9.71 -7.95
C GLY A 127 -2.38 -9.08 -9.24
N SER A 128 -2.58 -9.70 -10.40
CA SER A 128 -2.28 -9.10 -11.72
C SER A 128 -2.99 -7.77 -11.98
N ASP A 129 -4.06 -7.50 -11.23
CA ASP A 129 -4.87 -6.29 -11.24
C ASP A 129 -4.54 -5.31 -10.10
N LEU A 130 -3.42 -5.52 -9.38
CA LEU A 130 -2.79 -4.55 -8.49
C LEU A 130 -1.77 -3.70 -9.24
N VAL A 131 -1.58 -2.44 -8.82
CA VAL A 131 -0.47 -1.60 -9.29
C VAL A 131 0.61 -1.50 -8.22
N GLU A 132 1.77 -2.13 -8.44
CA GLU A 132 2.94 -1.97 -7.57
C GLU A 132 3.59 -0.60 -7.82
N LEU A 133 3.83 0.18 -6.75
CA LEU A 133 4.60 1.42 -6.83
C LEU A 133 6.02 1.21 -6.30
N ILE A 134 7.00 1.66 -7.10
CA ILE A 134 8.44 1.53 -6.86
C ILE A 134 9.06 2.92 -6.83
#